data_AF-Q12EX1-F1
#
_entry.id   AF-Q12EX1-F1
#
_cell.length_a   1.000
_cell.length_b   1.000
_cell.length_c   1.000
_cell.angle_alpha   90.00
_cell.angle_beta   90.00
_cell.angle_gamma   90.00
#
_symmetry.space_group_name_H-M   'P 1'
#
loop_
_entity.id
_entity.type
_entity.pdbx_description
1 polymer ?
#
loop_
_entity_poly.entity_id
_entity_poly.type
_entity_poly.pdbx_seq_one_letter_code
_entity_poly.pdbx_strand_id
1 'polypeptide(L)'
;MAINTLIQTTDPAYPVRAGSLALQALMRDIRAVSDETIDLEAEEDRDYFAITQLVAKSLKENLKNPDPAHREGYLRAITDILCMAVDGVSPGDNWDPIDSTKRSFSGR
;
A
#
# COMPACT_ATOMS: atom_id res chain seq x y z
N MET A 1 -28.87 -1.30 -1.21
CA MET A 1 -27.40 -1.38 -1.33
C MET A 1 -26.73 -0.31 -0.42
N ALA A 2 -27.10 -0.21 0.86
CA ALA A 2 -26.73 0.92 1.74
C ALA A 2 -26.04 0.52 3.06
N ILE A 3 -25.87 -0.78 3.31
CA ILE A 3 -25.38 -1.29 4.60
C ILE A 3 -23.84 -1.35 4.63
N ASN A 4 -23.18 -1.53 3.48
CA ASN A 4 -21.72 -1.68 3.41
C ASN A 4 -20.94 -0.38 3.68
N THR A 5 -21.54 0.79 3.51
CA THR A 5 -20.86 2.09 3.67
C THR A 5 -20.85 2.57 5.12
N LEU A 6 -21.86 2.17 5.92
CA LEU A 6 -22.01 2.62 7.32
C LEU A 6 -21.09 1.89 8.29
N ILE A 7 -20.78 0.61 8.04
CA ILE A 7 -19.89 -0.20 8.88
C ILE A 7 -18.44 0.28 8.78
N GLN A 8 -18.04 0.78 7.60
CA GLN A 8 -16.71 1.32 7.35
C GLN A 8 -16.42 2.56 8.22
N THR A 9 -17.41 3.41 8.50
CA THR A 9 -17.15 4.70 9.17
C THR A 9 -17.16 4.66 10.71
N THR A 10 -17.56 3.56 11.33
CA THR A 10 -17.76 3.49 12.80
C THR A 10 -16.73 2.63 13.55
N ASP A 11 -15.91 1.86 12.84
CA ASP A 11 -14.82 1.10 13.45
C ASP A 11 -13.58 2.00 13.62
N PRO A 12 -13.08 2.25 14.85
CA PRO A 12 -11.86 3.04 15.07
C PRO A 12 -10.62 2.43 14.42
N ALA A 13 -10.63 1.14 14.04
CA ALA A 13 -9.56 0.51 13.26
C ALA A 13 -9.66 0.77 11.75
N TYR A 14 -10.80 1.29 11.26
CA TYR A 14 -11.02 1.50 9.83
C TYR A 14 -10.02 2.48 9.20
N PRO A 15 -9.70 3.64 9.79
CA PRO A 15 -8.72 4.54 9.18
C PRO A 15 -7.33 3.90 9.01
N VAL A 16 -6.89 3.09 9.99
CA VAL A 16 -5.63 2.32 9.87
C VAL A 16 -5.73 1.33 8.72
N ARG A 17 -6.84 0.61 8.60
CA ARG A 17 -7.09 -0.31 7.49
C ARG A 17 -7.10 0.41 6.14
N ALA A 18 -7.74 1.58 6.05
CA ALA A 18 -7.81 2.38 4.83
C ALA A 18 -6.42 2.85 4.37
N GLY A 19 -5.55 3.26 5.30
CA GLY A 19 -4.16 3.59 5.01
C GLY A 19 -3.38 2.42 4.41
N SER A 20 -3.49 1.24 5.01
CA SER A 20 -2.84 0.02 4.50
C SER A 20 -3.35 -0.36 3.11
N LEU A 21 -4.66 -0.32 2.90
CA LEU A 21 -5.29 -0.62 1.61
C LEU A 21 -4.86 0.34 0.49
N ALA A 22 -4.53 1.60 0.82
CA ALA A 22 -4.05 2.56 -0.16
C ALA A 22 -2.66 2.19 -0.73
N LEU A 23 -1.77 1.59 0.08
CA LEU A 23 -0.51 1.06 -0.45
C LEU A 23 -0.74 -0.18 -1.33
N GLN A 24 -1.65 -1.07 -0.93
CA GLN A 24 -2.01 -2.23 -1.76
C GLN A 24 -2.61 -1.78 -3.10
N ALA A 25 -3.39 -0.70 -3.12
CA ALA A 25 -3.89 -0.09 -4.36
C ALA A 25 -2.75 0.43 -5.23
N LEU A 26 -1.79 1.18 -4.66
CA LEU A 26 -0.60 1.61 -5.40
C LEU A 26 0.15 0.43 -6.03
N MET A 27 0.34 -0.68 -5.30
CA MET A 27 1.03 -1.86 -5.83
C MET A 27 0.29 -2.48 -7.03
N ARG A 28 -1.04 -2.50 -7.00
CA ARG A 28 -1.85 -2.95 -8.14
C ARG A 28 -1.72 -2.00 -9.32
N ASP A 29 -1.73 -0.69 -9.09
CA ASP A 29 -1.59 0.31 -10.14
C ASP A 29 -0.19 0.26 -10.80
N ILE A 30 0.86 0.09 -10.00
CA ILE A 30 2.24 -0.13 -10.50
C ILE A 30 2.30 -1.39 -11.35
N ARG A 31 1.68 -2.49 -10.89
CA ARG A 31 1.65 -3.73 -11.68
C ARG A 31 0.92 -3.53 -13.00
N ALA A 32 -0.23 -2.86 -13.00
CA ALA A 32 -0.97 -2.58 -14.23
C ALA A 32 -0.12 -1.80 -15.24
N VAL A 33 0.52 -0.70 -14.81
CA VAL A 33 1.43 0.07 -15.69
C VAL A 33 2.61 -0.78 -16.14
N SER A 34 3.21 -1.57 -15.24
CA SER A 34 4.32 -2.45 -15.58
C SER A 34 3.93 -3.49 -16.63
N ASP A 35 2.76 -4.13 -16.48
CA ASP A 35 2.27 -5.16 -17.40
C ASP A 35 1.89 -4.56 -18.76
N GLU A 36 1.45 -3.30 -18.81
CA GLU A 36 1.12 -2.57 -20.05
C GLU A 36 2.36 -2.09 -20.81
N THR A 37 3.45 -1.79 -20.10
CA THR A 37 4.64 -1.12 -20.67
C THR A 37 5.85 -2.03 -20.82
N ILE A 38 5.79 -3.27 -20.32
CA ILE A 38 6.91 -4.21 -20.43
C ILE A 38 7.21 -4.55 -21.90
N ASP A 39 8.40 -4.16 -22.35
CA ASP A 39 8.97 -4.66 -23.59
C ASP A 39 9.82 -5.90 -23.30
N LEU A 40 9.37 -7.06 -23.80
CA LEU A 40 10.08 -8.34 -23.62
C LEU A 40 11.23 -8.52 -24.62
N GLU A 41 11.28 -7.70 -25.68
CA GLU A 41 12.32 -7.75 -26.71
C GLU A 41 13.43 -6.72 -26.45
N ALA A 42 13.11 -5.62 -25.79
CA ALA A 42 14.07 -4.64 -25.30
C ALA A 42 14.28 -4.79 -23.78
N GLU A 43 15.18 -5.70 -23.38
CA GLU A 43 15.67 -5.93 -22.00
C GLU A 43 14.93 -5.16 -20.88
N GLU A 44 13.68 -5.55 -20.59
CA GLU A 44 12.84 -5.06 -19.49
C GLU A 44 12.73 -3.52 -19.33
N ASP A 45 12.43 -2.79 -20.40
CA ASP A 45 12.12 -1.35 -20.26
C ASP A 45 10.67 -1.16 -19.78
N ARG A 46 10.46 -1.17 -18.46
CA ARG A 46 9.19 -0.74 -17.85
C ARG A 46 9.12 0.78 -17.87
N ASP A 47 7.93 1.37 -17.95
CA ASP A 47 7.77 2.82 -17.81
C ASP A 47 7.98 3.27 -16.35
N TYR A 48 9.25 3.33 -15.93
CA TYR A 48 9.67 3.77 -14.62
C TYR A 48 9.31 5.23 -14.37
N PHE A 49 9.13 6.03 -15.42
CA PHE A 49 8.69 7.42 -15.28
C PHE A 49 7.22 7.47 -14.81
N ALA A 50 6.32 6.75 -15.47
CA ALA A 50 4.92 6.63 -15.06
C ALA A 50 4.79 5.99 -13.68
N ILE A 51 5.54 4.91 -13.40
CA ILE A 51 5.59 4.27 -12.08
C ILE A 51 6.03 5.26 -11.00
N THR A 52 7.08 6.06 -11.26
CA THR A 52 7.56 7.07 -10.30
C THR A 52 6.50 8.13 -10.01
N GLN A 53 5.72 8.54 -11.01
CA GLN A 53 4.61 9.47 -10.81
C GLN A 53 3.51 8.89 -9.91
N LEU A 54 3.15 7.61 -10.10
CA LEU A 54 2.19 6.91 -9.24
C LEU A 54 2.68 6.84 -7.79
N VAL A 55 3.95 6.45 -7.59
CA VAL A 55 4.57 6.40 -6.27
C VAL A 55 4.56 7.77 -5.62
N ALA A 56 5.04 8.81 -6.32
CA ALA A 56 5.12 10.17 -5.79
C ALA A 56 3.73 10.71 -5.40
N LYS A 57 2.71 10.46 -6.23
CA LYS A 57 1.33 10.82 -5.94
C LYS A 57 0.81 10.12 -4.69
N SER A 58 0.97 8.79 -4.61
CA SER A 58 0.48 8.00 -3.48
C SER A 58 1.16 8.38 -2.16
N LEU A 59 2.48 8.58 -2.16
CA LEU A 59 3.21 9.07 -0.99
C LEU A 59 2.68 10.43 -0.54
N LYS A 60 2.48 11.37 -1.46
CA LYS A 60 1.95 12.70 -1.14
C LYS A 60 0.55 12.64 -0.55
N GLU A 61 -0.34 11.83 -1.13
CA GLU A 61 -1.74 11.72 -0.69
C GLU A 61 -1.87 11.01 0.66
N ASN A 62 -1.13 9.92 0.86
CA ASN A 62 -1.32 9.05 2.02
C ASN A 62 -0.47 9.43 3.24
N LEU A 63 0.77 9.89 3.04
CA LEU A 63 1.61 10.35 4.17
C LEU A 63 1.23 11.76 4.64
N LYS A 64 0.53 12.55 3.81
CA LYS A 64 -0.01 13.86 4.19
C LYS A 64 -1.53 13.83 4.41
N ASN A 65 -2.15 12.66 4.42
CA ASN A 65 -3.57 12.51 4.77
C ASN A 65 -3.81 13.17 6.13
N PRO A 66 -4.88 13.97 6.35
CA PRO A 66 -5.13 14.64 7.62
C PRO A 66 -5.33 13.69 8.81
N ASP A 67 -5.78 12.46 8.58
CA ASP A 67 -6.02 11.46 9.62
C ASP A 67 -4.71 10.76 10.03
N PRO A 68 -4.25 10.88 11.31
CA PRO A 68 -3.08 10.17 11.81
C PRO A 68 -3.16 8.65 11.70
N ALA A 69 -4.33 8.07 11.91
CA ALA A 69 -4.52 6.62 11.87
C ALA A 69 -4.40 6.10 10.43
N HIS A 70 -4.88 6.86 9.44
CA HIS A 70 -4.62 6.55 8.02
C HIS A 70 -3.13 6.59 7.69
N ARG A 71 -2.42 7.64 8.11
CA ARG A 71 -0.97 7.75 7.90
C ARG A 71 -0.23 6.56 8.52
N GLU A 72 -0.61 6.16 9.73
CA GLU A 72 -0.05 4.99 10.40
C GLU A 72 -0.29 3.71 9.62
N GLY A 73 -1.51 3.47 9.16
CA GLY A 73 -1.85 2.31 8.34
C GLY A 73 -1.00 2.20 7.07
N TYR A 74 -0.79 3.32 6.39
CA TYR A 74 0.05 3.39 5.20
C TYR A 74 1.53 3.13 5.52
N LEU A 75 2.03 3.70 6.63
CA LEU A 75 3.41 3.48 7.10
C LEU A 75 3.65 2.02 7.49
N ARG A 76 2.71 1.39 8.21
CA ARG A 76 2.75 -0.04 8.55
C ARG A 76 2.91 -0.90 7.30
N ALA A 77 2.11 -0.63 6.27
CA ALA A 77 2.19 -1.34 4.99
C ALA A 77 3.54 -1.14 4.28
N ILE A 78 4.09 0.09 4.28
CA ILE A 78 5.41 0.35 3.71
C ILE A 78 6.50 -0.40 4.48
N THR A 79 6.47 -0.34 5.81
CA THR A 79 7.44 -1.02 6.67
C THR A 79 7.46 -2.52 6.38
N ASP A 80 6.29 -3.14 6.29
CA ASP A 80 6.19 -4.58 6.03
C ASP A 80 6.79 -4.94 4.65
N ILE A 81 6.45 -4.19 3.60
CA ILE A 81 7.03 -4.39 2.25
C ILE A 81 8.55 -4.25 2.25
N LEU A 82 9.10 -3.26 2.94
CA LEU A 82 10.54 -3.06 2.99
C LEU A 82 11.24 -4.22 3.72
N CYS A 83 10.67 -4.70 4.83
CA CYS A 83 11.19 -5.88 5.52
C CYS A 83 11.13 -7.13 4.63
N MET A 84 9.99 -7.37 3.99
CA MET A 84 9.82 -8.49 3.05
C MET A 84 10.83 -8.45 1.90
N ALA A 85 11.07 -7.28 1.32
CA ALA A 85 12.04 -7.11 0.24
C ALA A 85 13.46 -7.42 0.70
N VAL A 86 13.85 -7.01 1.91
CA VAL A 86 15.15 -7.34 2.52
C VAL A 86 15.29 -8.86 2.74
N ASP A 87 14.20 -9.51 3.15
CA ASP A 87 14.16 -10.95 3.38
C ASP A 87 14.04 -11.77 2.07
N GLY A 88 13.95 -11.11 0.91
CA GLY A 88 13.81 -11.77 -0.39
C GLY A 88 12.44 -12.42 -0.62
N VAL A 89 11.42 -11.96 0.12
CA VAL A 89 10.04 -12.47 0.01
C VAL A 89 9.10 -11.41 -0.57
N SER A 90 8.01 -11.87 -1.18
CA SER A 90 6.99 -11.01 -1.78
C SER A 90 5.63 -11.23 -1.10
N PRO A 91 4.75 -10.21 -1.08
CA PRO A 91 3.38 -10.36 -0.59
C PRO A 91 2.62 -11.48 -1.32
N GLY A 92 1.99 -12.35 -0.54
CA GLY A 92 1.00 -13.30 -1.05
C GLY A 92 -0.42 -12.75 -1.02
N ASP A 93 -1.39 -13.55 -1.49
CA ASP A 93 -2.79 -13.14 -1.60
C ASP A 93 -3.45 -12.78 -0.25
N ASN A 94 -2.95 -13.34 0.85
CA ASN A 94 -3.44 -13.10 2.20
C ASN A 94 -2.57 -12.11 2.99
N TRP A 95 -1.82 -11.26 2.31
CA TRP A 95 -0.94 -10.28 2.95
C TRP A 95 -1.73 -9.25 3.77
N ASP A 96 -1.58 -9.31 5.10
CA ASP A 96 -2.11 -8.32 6.04
C ASP A 96 -0.97 -7.61 6.79
N PRO A 97 -0.51 -6.45 6.30
CA PRO A 97 0.59 -5.74 6.95
C PRO A 97 0.21 -5.14 8.31
N ILE A 98 -1.07 -4.99 8.63
CA ILE A 98 -1.49 -4.47 9.94
C ILE A 98 -1.22 -5.52 11.03
N ASP A 99 -1.46 -6.80 10.72
CA ASP A 99 -1.17 -7.90 11.64
C ASP A 99 0.35 -8.13 11.75
N SER A 100 1.06 -8.19 10.61
CA SER A 100 2.52 -8.36 10.57
C SER A 100 3.27 -7.32 11.42
N THR A 101 2.80 -6.07 11.39
CA THR A 101 3.46 -4.94 12.07
C THR A 101 2.89 -4.62 13.45
N LYS A 102 1.89 -5.38 13.93
CA LYS A 102 1.16 -5.07 15.16
C LYS A 102 2.07 -4.85 16.36
N ARG A 103 3.09 -5.71 16.55
CA ARG A 103 4.06 -5.61 17.67
C ARG A 103 4.91 -4.34 17.60
N SER A 104 5.35 -3.96 16.40
CA SER A 104 6.24 -2.81 16.20
C SER A 104 5.53 -1.47 16.42
N PHE A 105 4.19 -1.45 16.30
CA PHE A 105 3.37 -0.24 16.43
C PHE A 105 2.49 -0.22 17.69
N SER A 106 2.40 -1.30 18.46
CA SER A 106 1.66 -1.35 19.74
C SER A 106 2.49 -0.94 20.96
N GLY A 107 3.80 -0.71 20.81
CA GLY A 107 4.74 -0.41 21.89
C GLY A 107 5.01 1.07 22.14
N ARG A 108 4.08 1.97 21.78
CA ARG A 108 4.16 3.41 22.06
C ARG A 108 3.12 3.83 23.06
#